data_AF-A0AA96HI54-F1
#
_entry.id   AF-A0AA96HI54-F1
#
_cell.length_a   1.000
_cell.length_b   1.000
_cell.length_c   1.000
_cell.angle_alpha   90.00
_cell.angle_beta   90.00
_cell.angle_gamma   90.00
#
_symmetry.space_group_name_H-M   'P 1'
#
loop_
_entity.id
_entity.type
_entity.pdbx_description
1 polymer ?
#
loop_
_entity_poly.entity_id
_entity_poly.type
_entity_poly.pdbx_seq_one_letter_code
_entity_poly.pdbx_strand_id
1 'polypeptide(L)'
;MNHIKTVTDLFGFLGLLPFIAYPLYVLLLNPVSTLIDEYYTTYGLAIICFMTGTWWGQGLAENYKPIVVSALLFALALVCYLLFYEYWLLIGGILLLLLFALERFTSILQGPSVEYQKLRFTLTLGTSSSLVLSHFVT
;
A
#
# COMPACT_ATOMS: atom_id res chain seq x y z
N MET A 1 -17.49 -9.29 -19.11
CA MET A 1 -16.80 -9.62 -17.84
C MET A 1 -15.26 -9.57 -17.93
N ASN A 2 -14.62 -9.89 -19.07
CA ASN A 2 -13.14 -9.88 -19.17
C ASN A 2 -12.47 -8.50 -19.08
N HIS A 3 -13.07 -7.44 -19.61
CA HIS A 3 -12.38 -6.13 -19.67
C HIS A 3 -12.13 -5.49 -18.31
N ILE A 4 -13.11 -5.55 -17.39
CA ILE A 4 -12.97 -4.96 -16.04
C ILE A 4 -11.80 -5.63 -15.29
N LYS A 5 -11.71 -6.97 -15.37
CA LYS A 5 -10.59 -7.72 -14.77
C LYS A 5 -9.25 -7.30 -15.37
N THR A 6 -9.13 -7.27 -16.70
CA THR A 6 -7.88 -6.87 -17.38
C THR A 6 -7.46 -5.46 -16.98
N VAL A 7 -8.40 -4.53 -16.87
CA VAL A 7 -8.15 -3.15 -16.44
C VAL A 7 -7.68 -3.12 -14.99
N THR A 8 -8.36 -3.82 -14.07
CA THR A 8 -7.94 -3.90 -12.66
C THR A 8 -6.54 -4.48 -12.50
N ASP A 9 -6.24 -5.57 -13.21
CA ASP A 9 -4.91 -6.19 -13.18
C ASP A 9 -3.86 -5.21 -13.72
N LEU A 10 -4.11 -4.59 -14.88
CA LEU A 10 -3.19 -3.63 -15.49
C LEU A 10 -2.87 -2.46 -14.56
N PHE A 11 -3.89 -1.77 -14.05
CA PHE A 11 -3.68 -0.62 -13.17
C PHE A 11 -3.09 -1.03 -11.81
N GLY A 12 -3.44 -2.20 -11.29
CA GLY A 12 -2.82 -2.76 -10.09
C GLY A 12 -1.31 -2.96 -10.27
N PHE A 13 -0.88 -3.61 -11.36
CA PHE A 13 0.53 -3.83 -11.65
C PHE A 13 1.29 -2.55 -12.03
N LEU A 14 0.64 -1.58 -12.68
CA LEU A 14 1.24 -0.26 -12.90
C LEU A 14 1.57 0.45 -11.58
N GLY A 15 0.77 0.24 -10.54
CA GLY A 15 1.06 0.73 -9.19
C GLY A 15 2.33 0.15 -8.56
N LEU A 16 2.86 -0.98 -9.05
CA LEU A 16 4.14 -1.54 -8.59
C LEU A 16 5.37 -0.87 -9.23
N LEU A 17 5.20 -0.12 -10.31
CA LEU A 17 6.32 0.44 -11.06
C LEU A 17 7.28 1.24 -10.16
N PRO A 18 6.82 2.17 -9.29
CA PRO A 18 7.73 2.89 -8.40
C PRO A 18 8.45 1.99 -7.40
N PHE A 19 7.79 0.92 -6.93
CA PHE A 19 8.36 -0.04 -5.97
C PHE A 19 9.39 -1.00 -6.59
N ILE A 20 9.40 -1.14 -7.91
CA ILE A 20 10.45 -1.90 -8.62
C ILE A 20 11.55 -0.95 -9.07
N ALA A 21 11.17 0.18 -9.67
CA ALA A 21 12.11 1.14 -10.24
C ALA A 21 13.01 1.78 -9.18
N TYR A 22 12.47 2.12 -8.00
CA TYR A 22 13.23 2.80 -6.98
C TYR A 22 14.36 1.94 -6.38
N PRO A 23 14.14 0.70 -5.89
CA PRO A 23 15.24 -0.13 -5.42
C PRO A 23 16.31 -0.38 -6.50
N LEU A 24 15.91 -0.57 -7.77
CA LEU A 24 16.87 -0.70 -8.87
C LEU A 24 17.67 0.58 -9.09
N TYR A 25 17.03 1.74 -8.99
CA TYR A 25 17.68 3.05 -9.08
C TYR A 25 18.73 3.21 -7.97
N VAL A 26 18.38 2.91 -6.72
CA VAL A 26 19.31 2.97 -5.57
C VAL A 26 20.51 2.04 -5.73
N LEU A 27 20.29 0.83 -6.25
CA LEU A 27 21.37 -0.14 -6.47
C LEU A 27 22.35 0.29 -7.58
N LEU A 28 21.86 1.00 -8.61
CA LEU A 28 22.66 1.41 -9.75
C LEU A 28 23.33 2.77 -9.56
N LEU A 29 22.72 3.66 -8.77
CA LEU A 29 23.13 5.05 -8.62
C LEU A 29 23.22 5.39 -7.13
N ASN A 30 24.46 5.51 -6.65
CA ASN A 30 24.75 5.91 -5.28
C ASN A 30 25.80 7.04 -5.31
N PRO A 31 25.51 8.25 -4.79
CA PRO A 31 24.33 8.64 -4.01
C PRO A 31 23.05 8.84 -4.83
N VAL A 32 21.90 8.60 -4.20
CA VAL A 32 20.55 8.77 -4.74
C VAL A 32 20.13 10.24 -4.62
N SER A 33 19.37 10.74 -5.60
CA SER A 33 18.76 12.08 -5.50
C SER A 33 17.75 12.12 -4.34
N THR A 34 17.92 13.08 -3.41
CA THR A 34 17.02 13.29 -2.27
C THR A 34 15.57 13.50 -2.71
N LEU A 35 15.36 14.21 -3.82
CA LEU A 35 14.03 14.43 -4.37
C LEU A 35 13.34 13.13 -4.82
N ILE A 36 14.10 12.18 -5.39
CA ILE A 36 13.55 10.89 -5.84
C ILE A 36 13.17 10.03 -4.63
N ASP A 37 13.99 10.05 -3.59
CA ASP A 37 13.71 9.37 -2.32
C ASP A 37 12.45 9.92 -1.65
N GLU A 38 12.29 11.25 -1.58
CA GLU A 38 11.08 11.90 -1.05
C GLU A 38 9.82 11.51 -1.83
N TYR A 39 9.87 11.50 -3.16
CA TYR A 39 8.74 11.08 -3.98
C TYR A 39 8.37 9.61 -3.79
N TYR A 40 9.36 8.73 -3.72
CA TYR A 40 9.15 7.31 -3.43
C TYR A 40 8.50 7.11 -2.05
N THR A 41 9.05 7.77 -1.03
CA THR A 41 8.58 7.74 0.35
C THR A 41 7.13 8.23 0.46
N THR A 42 6.81 9.33 -0.21
CA THR A 42 5.46 9.91 -0.29
C THR A 42 4.50 9.01 -1.08
N TYR A 43 4.97 8.34 -2.13
CA TYR A 43 4.16 7.41 -2.90
C TYR A 43 3.70 6.22 -2.06
N GLY A 44 4.53 5.73 -1.14
CA GLY A 44 4.14 4.72 -0.14
C GLY A 44 2.92 5.14 0.69
N LEU A 45 2.88 6.40 1.15
CA LEU A 45 1.72 6.97 1.85
C LEU A 45 0.50 7.05 0.92
N ALA A 46 0.67 7.53 -0.32
CA ALA A 46 -0.42 7.63 -1.28
C ALA A 46 -1.11 6.28 -1.54
N ILE A 47 -0.34 5.19 -1.63
CA ILE A 47 -0.88 3.83 -1.78
C ILE A 47 -1.67 3.41 -0.53
N ILE A 48 -1.16 3.68 0.67
CA ILE A 48 -1.89 3.37 1.91
C ILE A 48 -3.22 4.14 1.96
N CYS A 49 -3.21 5.44 1.67
CA CYS A 49 -4.41 6.28 1.60
C CYS A 49 -5.43 5.74 0.59
N PHE A 50 -4.97 5.39 -0.62
CA PHE A 50 -5.80 4.78 -1.64
C PHE A 50 -6.45 3.48 -1.13
N MET A 51 -5.66 2.58 -0.54
CA MET A 51 -6.15 1.29 -0.05
C MET A 51 -7.18 1.45 1.07
N THR A 52 -6.92 2.30 2.06
CA THR A 52 -7.89 2.57 3.14
C THR A 52 -9.20 3.13 2.57
N GLY A 53 -9.15 3.96 1.54
CA GLY A 53 -10.34 4.52 0.89
C GLY A 53 -11.25 3.47 0.25
N THR A 54 -10.70 2.35 -0.22
CA THR A 54 -11.49 1.31 -0.90
C THR A 54 -12.57 0.67 -0.02
N TRP A 55 -12.41 0.70 1.31
CA TRP A 55 -13.34 0.10 2.26
C TRP A 55 -14.58 0.96 2.55
N TRP A 56 -14.57 2.23 2.16
CA TRP A 56 -15.70 3.14 2.40
C TRP A 56 -16.95 2.70 1.65
N GLY A 57 -16.79 2.20 0.42
CA GLY A 57 -17.90 1.67 -0.37
C GLY A 57 -18.62 0.51 0.33
N GLN A 58 -17.86 -0.40 0.95
CA GLN A 58 -18.43 -1.50 1.73
C GLN A 58 -19.14 -0.99 2.98
N GLY A 59 -18.54 -0.04 3.70
CA GLY A 59 -19.14 0.48 4.92
C GLY A 59 -20.43 1.29 4.69
N LEU A 60 -20.54 1.97 3.54
CA LEU A 60 -21.78 2.64 3.14
C LEU A 60 -22.88 1.65 2.75
N ALA A 61 -22.52 0.49 2.21
CA ALA A 61 -23.47 -0.52 1.76
C ALA A 61 -24.00 -1.41 2.92
N GLU A 62 -23.18 -1.68 3.93
CA GLU A 62 -23.50 -2.69 4.95
C GLU A 62 -23.59 -2.14 6.38
N ASN A 63 -22.51 -1.55 6.89
CA ASN A 63 -22.41 -1.04 8.26
C ASN A 63 -21.19 -0.13 8.43
N TYR A 64 -21.13 0.67 9.51
CA TYR A 64 -20.08 1.67 9.70
C TYR A 64 -18.66 1.13 10.00
N LYS A 65 -18.49 -0.16 10.31
CA LYS A 65 -17.20 -0.68 10.83
C LYS A 65 -16.04 -0.57 9.83
N PRO A 66 -16.19 -0.91 8.52
CA PRO A 66 -15.15 -0.67 7.51
C PRO A 66 -14.70 0.79 7.43
N ILE A 67 -15.62 1.75 7.56
CA ILE A 67 -15.32 3.19 7.53
C ILE A 67 -14.48 3.56 8.75
N VAL A 68 -14.87 3.11 9.94
CA VAL A 68 -14.12 3.39 11.18
C VAL A 68 -12.71 2.82 11.11
N VAL A 69 -12.56 1.54 10.71
CA VAL A 69 -11.24 0.90 10.62
C VAL A 69 -10.38 1.57 9.53
N SER A 70 -10.98 1.93 8.39
CA SER A 70 -10.31 2.71 7.34
C SER A 70 -9.79 4.04 7.88
N ALA A 71 -10.64 4.83 8.54
CA ALA A 71 -10.29 6.14 9.06
C ALA A 71 -9.17 6.05 10.12
N LEU A 72 -9.23 5.06 11.01
CA LEU A 72 -8.21 4.83 12.02
C LEU A 72 -6.85 4.46 11.41
N LEU A 73 -6.83 3.57 10.41
CA LEU A 73 -5.57 3.17 9.77
C LEU A 73 -5.00 4.28 8.89
N PHE A 74 -5.85 5.05 8.20
CA PHE A 74 -5.42 6.25 7.49
C PHE A 74 -4.80 7.27 8.47
N ALA A 75 -5.47 7.56 9.58
CA ALA A 75 -4.97 8.50 10.57
C ALA A 75 -3.65 8.01 11.19
N LEU A 76 -3.55 6.71 11.49
CA LEU A 76 -2.32 6.09 11.97
C LEU A 76 -1.19 6.23 10.94
N ALA A 77 -1.45 5.94 9.67
CA ALA A 77 -0.47 6.10 8.60
C ALA A 77 0.01 7.55 8.47
N LEU A 78 -0.92 8.51 8.48
CA LEU A 78 -0.60 9.93 8.39
C LEU A 78 0.22 10.42 9.60
N VAL A 79 -0.18 10.06 10.82
CA VAL A 79 0.57 10.41 12.03
C VAL A 79 1.96 9.79 12.00
N CYS A 80 2.08 8.53 11.58
CA CYS A 80 3.38 7.88 11.45
C CYS A 80 4.27 8.55 10.40
N TYR A 81 3.73 8.91 9.25
CA TYR A 81 4.45 9.63 8.21
C TYR A 81 4.97 10.99 8.69
N LEU A 82 4.12 11.74 9.42
CA LEU A 82 4.46 13.10 9.87
C LEU A 82 5.41 13.12 11.08
N LEU A 83 5.25 12.19 12.03
CA LEU A 83 6.01 12.20 13.29
C LEU A 83 7.21 11.25 13.30
N PHE A 84 7.20 10.22 12.45
CA PHE A 84 8.24 9.19 12.40
C PHE A 84 8.75 9.01 10.97
N TYR A 85 8.95 10.12 10.24
CA TYR A 85 9.34 10.14 8.83
C TYR A 85 10.60 9.29 8.53
N GLU A 86 11.62 9.34 9.40
CA GLU A 86 12.85 8.55 9.25
C GLU A 86 12.61 7.02 9.24
N TYR A 87 11.55 6.57 9.92
CA TYR A 87 11.16 5.15 9.98
C TYR A 87 9.98 4.85 9.07
N TRP A 88 9.50 5.81 8.28
CA TRP A 88 8.25 5.70 7.55
C TRP A 88 8.27 4.54 6.56
N LEU A 89 9.37 4.31 5.84
CA LEU A 89 9.46 3.22 4.87
C LEU A 89 9.22 1.85 5.55
N LEU A 90 9.84 1.62 6.71
CA LEU A 90 9.61 0.41 7.50
C LEU A 90 8.16 0.33 8.01
N ILE A 91 7.67 1.41 8.61
CA ILE A 91 6.30 1.47 9.17
C ILE A 91 5.25 1.26 8.07
N GLY A 92 5.40 1.92 6.93
CA GLY A 92 4.51 1.84 5.77
C GLY A 92 4.46 0.44 5.18
N GLY A 93 5.61 -0.24 5.07
CA GLY A 93 5.67 -1.65 4.68
C GLY A 93 4.88 -2.56 5.64
N ILE A 94 5.05 -2.36 6.95
CA ILE A 94 4.30 -3.10 7.98
C ILE A 94 2.79 -2.79 7.91
N LEU A 95 2.42 -1.52 7.73
CA LEU A 95 1.02 -1.10 7.62
C LEU A 95 0.33 -1.73 6.39
N LEU A 96 1.02 -1.85 5.26
CA LEU A 96 0.47 -2.54 4.09
C LEU A 96 0.20 -4.03 4.35
N LEU A 97 1.11 -4.71 5.04
CA LEU A 97 0.89 -6.10 5.48
C LEU A 97 -0.30 -6.19 6.45
N LEU A 98 -0.44 -5.23 7.36
CA LEU A 98 -1.57 -5.15 8.28
C LEU A 98 -2.90 -4.93 7.52
N LEU A 99 -2.94 -4.02 6.55
CA LEU A 99 -4.12 -3.79 5.70
C LEU A 99 -4.55 -5.09 5.00
N PHE A 100 -3.59 -5.81 4.41
CA PHE A 100 -3.85 -7.10 3.78
C PHE A 100 -4.35 -8.15 4.78
N ALA A 101 -3.74 -8.24 5.96
CA ALA A 101 -4.18 -9.16 7.00
C ALA A 101 -5.61 -8.86 7.46
N LEU A 102 -5.98 -7.59 7.60
CA LEU A 102 -7.35 -7.20 7.94
C LEU A 102 -8.35 -7.58 6.85
N GLU A 103 -8.02 -7.36 5.58
CA GLU A 103 -8.85 -7.79 4.44
C GLU A 103 -9.05 -9.30 4.38
N ARG A 104 -8.03 -10.09 4.77
CA ARG A 104 -8.06 -11.55 4.65
C ARG A 104 -8.67 -12.27 5.84
N PHE A 105 -8.40 -11.78 7.05
CA PHE A 105 -8.66 -12.53 8.28
C PHE A 105 -9.78 -11.96 9.14
N THR A 106 -10.28 -10.77 8.84
CA THR A 106 -11.40 -10.18 9.59
C THR A 106 -12.70 -10.32 8.83
N SER A 107 -13.79 -10.53 9.57
CA SER A 107 -15.16 -10.44 9.04
C SER A 107 -15.68 -9.00 9.01
N ILE A 108 -14.82 -8.01 9.32
CA ILE A 108 -15.18 -6.60 9.30
C ILE A 108 -15.36 -6.14 7.85
N LEU A 109 -14.51 -6.63 6.96
CA LEU A 109 -14.52 -6.36 5.54
C LEU A 109 -15.19 -7.54 4.83
N GLN A 110 -15.93 -7.27 3.76
CA GLN A 110 -16.38 -8.36 2.91
C GLN A 110 -15.17 -9.01 2.27
N GLY A 111 -15.08 -10.34 2.39
CA GLY A 111 -14.04 -11.13 1.74
C GLY A 111 -14.09 -10.89 0.23
N PRO A 112 -13.03 -10.32 -0.38
CA PRO A 112 -13.06 -10.01 -1.80
C PRO A 112 -12.98 -11.28 -2.65
N SER A 113 -13.19 -11.17 -3.97
CA SER A 113 -13.07 -12.34 -4.87
C SER A 113 -11.69 -12.99 -4.76
N VAL A 114 -11.61 -14.30 -5.01
CA VAL A 114 -10.36 -15.06 -4.94
C VAL A 114 -9.30 -14.47 -5.87
N GLU A 115 -9.70 -13.98 -7.04
CA GLU A 115 -8.83 -13.33 -8.01
C GLU A 115 -8.27 -12.02 -7.47
N TYR A 116 -9.11 -11.18 -6.86
CA TYR A 116 -8.66 -9.93 -6.26
C TYR A 116 -7.69 -10.20 -5.11
N GLN A 117 -7.93 -11.23 -4.30
CA GLN A 117 -7.04 -11.61 -3.21
C GLN A 117 -5.65 -12.03 -3.70
N LYS A 118 -5.57 -12.76 -4.83
CA LYS A 118 -4.29 -13.12 -5.46
C LYS A 118 -3.54 -11.88 -5.94
N LEU A 119 -4.24 -10.96 -6.63
CA LEU A 119 -3.65 -9.69 -7.06
C LEU A 119 -3.15 -8.91 -5.84
N ARG A 120 -4.01 -8.72 -4.84
CA ARG A 120 -3.72 -7.99 -3.61
C ARG A 120 -2.52 -8.55 -2.86
N PHE A 121 -2.39 -9.87 -2.78
CA PHE A 121 -1.23 -10.53 -2.18
C PHE A 121 0.07 -10.17 -2.91
N THR A 122 0.09 -10.30 -4.24
CA THR A 122 1.27 -9.96 -5.06
C THR A 122 1.65 -8.49 -4.91
N LEU A 123 0.68 -7.58 -5.01
CA LEU A 123 0.92 -6.15 -4.87
C LEU A 123 1.44 -5.82 -3.46
N THR A 124 0.80 -6.35 -2.42
CA THR A 124 1.19 -6.08 -1.03
C THR A 124 2.59 -6.60 -0.75
N LEU A 125 2.93 -7.82 -1.16
CA LEU A 125 4.28 -8.37 -0.95
C LEU A 125 5.34 -7.55 -1.70
N GLY A 126 5.09 -7.22 -2.97
CA GLY A 126 6.03 -6.43 -3.77
C GLY A 126 6.27 -5.04 -3.17
N THR A 127 5.19 -4.32 -2.88
CA THR A 127 5.26 -2.98 -2.30
C THR A 127 5.89 -2.99 -0.91
N SER A 128 5.45 -3.89 -0.01
CA SER A 128 5.95 -3.91 1.37
C SER A 128 7.42 -4.31 1.42
N SER A 129 7.83 -5.30 0.62
CA SER A 129 9.23 -5.71 0.56
C SER A 129 10.10 -4.58 0.01
N SER A 130 9.62 -3.87 -1.02
CA SER A 130 10.30 -2.69 -1.57
C SER A 130 10.54 -1.64 -0.49
N LEU A 131 9.48 -1.22 0.21
CA LEU A 131 9.58 -0.19 1.25
C LEU A 131 10.54 -0.60 2.38
N VAL A 132 10.42 -1.83 2.88
CA VAL A 132 11.27 -2.34 3.96
C VAL A 132 12.73 -2.43 3.52
N LEU A 133 13.01 -2.94 2.31
CA LEU A 133 14.37 -3.03 1.82
C LEU A 133 14.98 -1.65 1.57
N SER A 134 14.21 -0.72 1.00
CA SER A 134 14.63 0.65 0.75
C SER A 134 15.09 1.35 2.03
N HIS A 135 14.39 1.15 3.17
CA HIS A 135 14.79 1.69 4.47
C HIS A 135 16.22 1.35 4.90
N PHE A 136 16.79 0.21 4.45
CA PHE A 136 18.13 -0.21 4.82
C PHE A 136 19.22 0.21 3.83
N VAL A 137 18.85 0.74 2.67
CA VAL A 137 19.80 1.10 1.60
C VAL A 137 19.82 2.60 1.28
N THR A 138 18.91 3.37 1.89
CA THR A 138 18.82 4.83 1.84
C THR A 138 19.13 5.41 3.20
#